data_AF-X0XER9-F1
#
_entry.id   AF-X0XER9-F1
#
_cell.length_a   1.000
_cell.length_b   1.000
_cell.length_c   1.000
_cell.angle_alpha   90.00
_cell.angle_beta   90.00
_cell.angle_gamma   90.00
#
_symmetry.space_group_name_H-M   'P 1'
#
loop_
_entity.id
_entity.type
_entity.pdbx_description
1 polymer ?
#
loop_
_entity_poly.entity_id
_entity_poly.type
_entity_poly.pdbx_seq_one_letter_code
_entity_poly.pdbx_strand_id
1 'polypeptide(L)'
;MTYLGITSYHINMNTSRAPELALFPLTAEVNNQSRLLIGGCDVVDLANEFGTPLYLFDESTLRHKCREFKDEFCKYYPDTLVIYASKAFLNRALALIFKEGGLGLDVVSGGELSIAHSVDFPLDKVYFHGNNKTPEELKLALDLG
;
A
#
# COMPACT_ATOMS: atom_id res chain seq x y z
N MET A 1 -45.01 -7.01 14.01
CA MET A 1 -44.01 -6.07 13.47
C MET A 1 -42.64 -6.63 13.79
N THR A 2 -41.96 -7.07 12.74
CA THR A 2 -40.75 -7.89 12.74
C THR A 2 -39.53 -7.04 13.05
N TYR A 3 -38.79 -7.37 14.12
CA TYR A 3 -37.45 -6.83 14.35
C TYR A 3 -36.47 -7.58 13.43
N LEU A 4 -35.86 -6.86 12.49
CA LEU A 4 -34.79 -7.35 11.63
C LEU A 4 -33.55 -7.67 12.48
N GLY A 5 -33.11 -8.93 12.41
CA GLY A 5 -31.90 -9.40 13.05
C GLY A 5 -30.66 -8.75 12.43
N ILE A 6 -29.91 -8.03 13.27
CA ILE A 6 -28.56 -7.60 12.94
C ILE A 6 -27.67 -8.79 13.28
N THR A 7 -27.21 -9.50 12.25
CA THR A 7 -26.22 -10.56 12.39
C THR A 7 -24.93 -9.93 12.91
N SER A 8 -24.63 -10.18 14.19
CA SER A 8 -23.39 -9.72 14.81
C SER A 8 -22.23 -10.42 14.11
N TYR A 9 -21.43 -9.68 13.34
CA TYR A 9 -20.17 -10.18 12.80
C TYR A 9 -19.22 -10.44 13.97
N HIS A 10 -19.20 -11.67 14.46
CA HIS A 10 -18.17 -12.15 15.37
C HIS A 10 -16.85 -12.21 14.60
N ILE A 11 -16.08 -11.13 14.64
CA ILE A 11 -14.65 -11.19 14.38
C ILE A 11 -14.07 -12.04 15.50
N ASN A 12 -13.70 -13.27 15.16
CA ASN A 12 -13.07 -14.21 16.08
C ASN A 12 -11.63 -13.71 16.34
N MET A 13 -11.48 -12.78 17.29
CA MET A 13 -10.16 -12.33 17.72
C MET A 13 -9.49 -13.49 18.45
N ASN A 14 -8.51 -14.10 17.80
CA ASN A 14 -7.65 -15.11 18.43
C ASN A 14 -6.79 -14.39 19.49
N THR A 15 -7.22 -14.47 20.75
CA THR A 15 -6.67 -13.72 21.91
C THR A 15 -5.27 -14.19 22.36
N SER A 16 -4.55 -14.94 21.52
CA SER A 16 -3.19 -15.40 21.79
C SER A 16 -2.09 -14.47 21.24
N ARG A 17 -2.46 -13.47 20.42
CA ARG A 17 -1.56 -12.35 20.06
C ARG A 17 -1.83 -11.19 21.01
N ALA A 18 -0.78 -10.62 21.60
CA ALA A 18 -0.91 -9.40 22.39
C ALA A 18 -1.68 -8.35 21.56
N PRO A 19 -2.77 -7.76 22.08
CA PRO A 19 -3.65 -6.86 21.32
C PRO A 19 -2.91 -5.65 20.72
N GLU A 20 -1.74 -5.30 21.26
CA GLU A 20 -0.84 -4.25 20.77
C GLU A 20 -0.27 -4.53 19.37
N LEU A 21 -0.10 -5.81 18.97
CA LEU A 21 0.41 -6.16 17.64
C LEU A 21 -0.59 -5.91 16.52
N ALA A 22 -1.88 -5.71 16.82
CA ALA A 22 -2.89 -5.43 15.81
C ALA A 22 -2.67 -4.09 15.06
N LEU A 23 -1.88 -3.19 15.65
CA LEU A 23 -1.51 -1.91 15.04
C LEU A 23 -0.24 -1.98 14.18
N PHE A 24 0.52 -3.08 14.29
CA PHE A 24 1.75 -3.29 13.53
C PHE A 24 1.46 -3.93 12.16
N PRO A 25 2.46 -3.99 11.26
CA PRO A 25 2.34 -4.77 10.03
C PRO A 25 1.92 -6.23 10.30
N LEU A 26 1.23 -6.85 9.34
CA LEU A 26 0.61 -8.18 9.49
C LEU A 26 1.62 -9.28 9.87
N THR A 27 2.86 -9.14 9.42
CA THR A 27 3.96 -10.07 9.68
C THR A 27 4.70 -9.79 10.99
N ALA A 28 4.27 -8.78 11.76
CA ALA A 28 4.90 -8.47 13.02
C ALA A 28 4.71 -9.59 14.05
N GLU A 29 5.81 -9.97 14.68
CA GLU A 29 5.85 -10.97 15.74
C GLU A 29 6.96 -10.66 16.74
N VAL A 30 6.90 -11.29 17.91
CA VAL A 30 7.96 -11.19 18.93
C VAL A 30 8.59 -12.57 19.08
N ASN A 31 9.90 -12.65 18.88
CA ASN A 31 10.63 -13.90 19.00
C ASN A 31 10.85 -14.31 20.47
N ASN A 32 11.44 -15.48 20.70
CA ASN A 32 11.73 -16.01 22.03
C ASN A 32 12.75 -15.18 22.86
N GLN A 33 13.44 -14.23 22.23
CA GLN A 33 14.35 -13.28 22.87
C GLN A 33 13.67 -11.94 23.18
N SER A 34 12.33 -11.86 23.05
CA SER A 34 11.55 -10.64 23.24
C SER A 34 11.92 -9.51 22.27
N ARG A 35 12.35 -9.84 21.05
CA ARG A 35 12.66 -8.88 19.99
C ARG A 35 11.57 -8.86 18.92
N LEU A 36 11.26 -7.67 18.41
CA LEU A 36 10.30 -7.47 17.33
C LEU A 36 10.90 -7.97 16.01
N LEU A 37 10.16 -8.83 15.32
CA LEU A 37 10.41 -9.20 13.94
C LEU A 37 9.38 -8.53 13.03
N ILE A 38 9.80 -8.07 11.85
CA ILE A 38 8.91 -7.60 10.77
C ILE A 38 9.34 -8.31 9.48
N GLY A 39 8.41 -8.95 8.79
CA GLY A 39 8.72 -9.75 7.59
C GLY A 39 9.67 -10.93 7.86
N GLY A 40 9.74 -11.40 9.11
CA GLY A 40 10.71 -12.42 9.55
C GLY A 40 12.11 -11.88 9.86
N CYS A 41 12.34 -10.57 9.76
CA CYS A 41 13.63 -9.93 10.04
C CYS A 41 13.65 -9.31 11.45
N ASP A 42 14.71 -9.54 12.23
CA ASP A 42 14.89 -8.93 13.54
C ASP A 42 15.18 -7.44 13.42
N VAL A 43 14.33 -6.61 14.02
CA VAL A 43 14.42 -5.14 13.91
C VAL A 43 15.69 -4.60 14.57
N VAL A 44 16.24 -5.27 15.58
CA VAL A 44 17.53 -4.89 16.19
C VAL A 44 18.67 -5.14 15.21
N ASP A 45 18.65 -6.27 14.52
CA ASP A 45 19.68 -6.61 13.52
C ASP A 45 19.61 -5.64 12.33
N LEU A 46 18.41 -5.33 11.85
CA LEU A 46 18.19 -4.31 10.82
C LEU A 46 18.70 -2.92 11.25
N ALA A 47 18.45 -2.51 12.50
CA ALA A 47 18.93 -1.23 13.02
C ALA A 47 20.46 -1.19 13.14
N ASN A 48 21.11 -2.31 13.47
CA ASN A 48 22.57 -2.43 13.50
C ASN A 48 23.18 -2.38 12.09
N GLU A 49 22.53 -2.99 11.11
CA GLU A 49 23.01 -3.04 9.72
C GLU A 49 22.80 -1.71 8.98
N PHE A 50 21.59 -1.15 9.05
CA PHE A 50 21.20 0.02 8.25
C PHE A 50 21.24 1.35 9.03
N GLY A 51 21.48 1.30 10.34
CA GLY A 51 21.47 2.47 11.22
C GLY A 51 20.06 2.97 11.56
N THR A 52 20.00 4.09 12.28
CA THR A 52 18.73 4.72 12.70
C THR A 52 18.75 6.24 12.47
N PRO A 53 17.62 6.89 12.12
CA PRO A 53 16.27 6.32 11.99
C PRO A 53 16.08 5.43 10.75
N LEU A 54 15.31 4.36 10.88
CA LEU A 54 15.03 3.38 9.81
C LEU A 54 13.52 3.20 9.61
N TYR A 55 13.06 3.36 8.38
CA TYR A 55 11.68 3.08 7.98
C TYR A 55 11.59 1.70 7.36
N LEU A 56 10.76 0.84 7.95
CA LEU A 56 10.52 -0.53 7.48
C LEU A 56 9.13 -0.61 6.84
N PHE A 57 9.08 -1.05 5.59
CA PHE A 57 7.84 -1.31 4.88
C PHE A 57 7.68 -2.82 4.70
N ASP A 58 6.65 -3.40 5.31
CA ASP A 58 6.33 -4.82 5.13
C ASP A 58 5.58 -5.04 3.82
N GLU A 59 6.26 -5.65 2.85
CA GLU A 59 5.70 -5.96 1.54
C GLU A 59 4.47 -6.87 1.62
N SER A 60 4.44 -7.83 2.56
CA SER A 60 3.30 -8.73 2.73
C SER A 60 2.05 -7.94 3.11
N THR A 61 2.21 -6.96 4.02
CA THR A 61 1.15 -6.03 4.40
C THR A 61 0.69 -5.18 3.21
N LEU A 62 1.61 -4.59 2.44
CA LEU A 62 1.27 -3.77 1.28
C LEU A 62 0.51 -4.57 0.21
N ARG A 63 0.97 -5.77 -0.12
CA ARG A 63 0.31 -6.65 -1.09
C ARG A 63 -1.03 -7.17 -0.58
N HIS A 64 -1.14 -7.45 0.72
CA HIS A 64 -2.42 -7.80 1.33
C HIS A 64 -3.43 -6.67 1.19
N LYS A 65 -3.05 -5.43 1.48
CA LYS A 65 -3.92 -4.26 1.29
C LYS A 65 -4.33 -4.06 -0.16
N CYS A 66 -3.42 -4.27 -1.12
CA CYS A 66 -3.78 -4.24 -2.54
C CYS A 66 -4.92 -5.22 -2.88
N ARG A 67 -4.82 -6.47 -2.40
CA ARG A 67 -5.86 -7.49 -2.60
C ARG A 67 -7.14 -7.15 -1.87
N GLU A 68 -7.05 -6.79 -0.58
CA GLU A 68 -8.21 -6.45 0.25
C GLU A 68 -9.05 -5.35 -0.38
N PHE A 69 -8.44 -4.22 -0.79
CA PHE A 69 -9.19 -3.15 -1.44
C PHE A 69 -9.82 -3.61 -2.75
N LYS A 70 -9.09 -4.32 -3.61
CA LYS A 70 -9.65 -4.79 -4.88
C LYS A 70 -10.81 -5.75 -4.64
N ASP A 71 -10.62 -6.75 -3.80
CA ASP A 71 -11.62 -7.78 -3.55
C ASP A 71 -12.88 -7.17 -2.93
N GLU A 72 -12.77 -6.28 -1.95
CA GLU A 72 -13.93 -5.67 -1.30
C GLU A 72 -14.71 -4.73 -2.24
N PHE A 73 -14.04 -3.95 -3.08
CA PHE A 73 -14.73 -3.08 -4.04
C PHE A 73 -15.30 -3.86 -5.23
N CYS A 74 -14.55 -4.82 -5.79
CA CYS A 74 -14.98 -5.63 -6.93
C CYS A 74 -16.14 -6.58 -6.60
N LYS A 75 -16.36 -6.93 -5.33
CA LYS A 75 -17.56 -7.67 -4.88
C LYS A 75 -18.87 -6.97 -5.26
N TYR A 76 -18.88 -5.64 -5.23
CA TYR A 76 -20.07 -4.84 -5.52
C TYR A 76 -20.01 -4.19 -6.91
N TYR A 77 -18.81 -3.86 -7.39
CA TYR A 77 -18.60 -3.16 -8.65
C TYR A 77 -17.44 -3.82 -9.42
N PRO A 78 -17.72 -4.83 -10.27
CA PRO A 78 -16.68 -5.64 -10.92
C PRO A 78 -15.63 -4.84 -11.70
N ASP A 79 -16.05 -3.74 -12.34
CA ASP A 79 -15.18 -2.87 -13.15
C ASP A 79 -14.50 -1.75 -12.35
N THR A 80 -14.19 -1.99 -11.07
CA THR A 80 -13.50 -1.00 -10.22
C THR A 80 -11.99 -1.05 -10.40
N LEU A 81 -11.38 0.12 -10.65
CA LEU A 81 -9.95 0.33 -10.51
C LEU A 81 -9.66 1.01 -9.17
N VAL A 82 -8.95 0.32 -8.27
CA VAL A 82 -8.44 0.93 -7.03
C VAL A 82 -7.19 1.74 -7.37
N ILE A 83 -7.16 3.02 -7.02
CA ILE A 83 -6.07 3.95 -7.33
C ILE A 83 -5.34 4.34 -6.04
N TYR A 84 -4.03 4.09 -5.96
CA TYR A 84 -3.21 4.51 -4.83
C TYR A 84 -2.77 5.97 -4.98
N ALA A 85 -2.92 6.77 -3.92
CA ALA A 85 -2.47 8.17 -3.91
C ALA A 85 -0.97 8.27 -3.61
N SER A 86 -0.16 8.65 -4.61
CA SER A 86 1.31 8.74 -4.50
C SER A 86 1.78 9.67 -3.38
N LYS A 87 0.99 10.71 -3.09
CA LYS A 87 1.22 11.68 -2.01
C LYS A 87 1.43 11.05 -0.63
N ALA A 88 0.88 9.85 -0.40
CA ALA A 88 1.09 9.14 0.86
C ALA A 88 2.56 8.72 1.01
N PHE A 89 3.10 8.07 -0.02
CA PHE A 89 4.53 7.79 -0.21
C PHE A 89 4.71 7.05 -1.54
N LEU A 90 5.69 7.44 -2.36
CA LEU A 90 5.99 6.73 -3.60
C LEU A 90 7.50 6.65 -3.84
N ASN A 91 7.97 5.46 -4.18
CA ASN A 91 9.29 5.20 -4.75
C ASN A 91 9.16 4.07 -5.79
N ARG A 92 10.27 3.72 -6.45
CA ARG A 92 10.26 2.66 -7.49
C ARG A 92 9.80 1.30 -6.96
N ALA A 93 10.21 0.92 -5.75
CA ALA A 93 9.86 -0.37 -5.16
C ALA A 93 8.35 -0.47 -4.87
N LEU A 94 7.76 0.56 -4.26
CA LEU A 94 6.32 0.61 -4.01
C LEU A 94 5.53 0.69 -5.32
N ALA A 95 5.99 1.45 -6.31
CA ALA A 95 5.36 1.51 -7.61
C ALA A 95 5.30 0.12 -8.28
N LEU A 96 6.37 -0.69 -8.17
CA LEU A 96 6.37 -2.08 -8.63
C LEU A 96 5.36 -2.95 -7.86
N ILE A 97 5.32 -2.84 -6.52
CA ILE A 97 4.35 -3.58 -5.70
C ILE A 97 2.91 -3.25 -6.11
N PHE A 98 2.58 -1.97 -6.31
CA PHE A 98 1.23 -1.54 -6.69
C PHE A 98 0.89 -1.93 -8.12
N LYS A 99 1.86 -1.86 -9.05
CA LYS A 99 1.72 -2.36 -10.43
C LYS A 99 1.38 -3.85 -10.44
N GLU A 100 2.16 -4.66 -9.72
CA GLU A 100 1.94 -6.10 -9.61
C GLU A 100 0.66 -6.44 -8.83
N GLY A 101 0.27 -5.58 -7.88
CA GLY A 101 -1.03 -5.64 -7.21
C GLY A 101 -2.21 -5.33 -8.14
N GLY A 102 -1.95 -4.78 -9.32
CA GLY A 102 -2.95 -4.38 -10.31
C GLY A 102 -3.76 -3.16 -9.88
N LEU A 103 -3.16 -2.26 -9.09
CA LEU A 103 -3.75 -0.96 -8.74
C LEU A 103 -3.45 0.05 -9.85
N GLY A 104 -4.24 1.13 -9.89
CA GLY A 104 -3.86 2.38 -10.54
C GLY A 104 -3.04 3.28 -9.61
N LEU A 105 -2.54 4.38 -10.14
CA LEU A 105 -1.71 5.33 -9.41
C LEU A 105 -2.20 6.77 -9.63
N ASP A 106 -2.51 7.49 -8.56
CA ASP A 106 -2.78 8.93 -8.59
C ASP A 106 -1.47 9.66 -8.31
N VAL A 107 -0.90 10.30 -9.33
CA VAL A 107 0.33 11.10 -9.28
C VAL A 107 0.00 12.58 -9.31
N VAL A 108 0.79 13.43 -8.65
CA VAL A 108 0.50 14.87 -8.54
C VAL A 108 1.59 15.81 -9.02
N SER A 109 2.73 15.27 -9.40
CA SER A 109 3.87 15.99 -9.97
C SER A 109 4.55 15.20 -11.08
N GLY A 110 5.31 15.90 -11.93
CA GLY A 110 6.15 15.27 -12.95
C GLY A 110 7.18 14.29 -12.37
N GLY A 111 7.60 14.47 -11.12
CA GLY A 111 8.51 13.55 -10.43
C GLY A 111 7.88 12.19 -10.15
N GLU A 112 6.64 12.17 -9.66
CA GLU A 112 5.89 10.93 -9.41
C GLU A 112 5.51 10.23 -10.71
N LEU A 113 5.12 11.00 -11.74
CA LEU A 113 4.90 10.47 -13.08
C LEU A 113 6.18 9.83 -13.65
N SER A 114 7.34 10.45 -13.43
CA SER A 114 8.63 9.90 -13.83
C SER A 114 8.96 8.60 -13.09
N ILE A 115 8.62 8.48 -11.80
CA ILE A 115 8.78 7.23 -11.04
C ILE A 115 7.90 6.13 -11.65
N ALA A 116 6.62 6.43 -11.93
CA ALA A 116 5.69 5.49 -12.54
C ALA A 116 6.22 5.00 -13.91
N HIS A 117 6.68 5.92 -14.75
CA HIS A 117 7.29 5.58 -16.03
C HIS A 117 8.57 4.73 -15.88
N SER A 118 9.42 5.03 -14.89
CA SER A 118 10.70 4.31 -14.67
C SER A 118 10.56 2.84 -14.26
N VAL A 119 9.34 2.38 -13.97
CA VAL A 119 9.02 0.98 -13.61
C VAL A 119 8.02 0.36 -14.60
N ASP A 120 7.84 1.00 -15.76
CA ASP A 120 6.87 0.63 -16.79
C ASP A 120 5.45 0.46 -16.22
N PHE A 121 5.03 1.35 -15.31
CA PHE A 121 3.66 1.34 -14.78
C PHE A 121 2.67 1.57 -15.94
N PRO A 122 1.57 0.81 -16.04
CA PRO A 122 0.57 1.01 -17.09
C PRO A 122 -0.02 2.44 -17.02
N LEU A 123 0.39 3.31 -17.94
CA LEU A 123 0.05 4.74 -17.90
C LEU A 123 -1.45 5.00 -18.13
N ASP A 124 -2.15 4.07 -18.79
CA ASP A 124 -3.62 4.03 -18.88
C ASP A 124 -4.32 3.87 -17.52
N LYS A 125 -3.55 3.56 -16.46
CA LYS A 125 -4.02 3.45 -15.08
C LYS A 125 -3.39 4.50 -14.15
N VAL A 126 -2.68 5.48 -14.71
CA VAL A 126 -2.07 6.59 -13.98
C VAL A 126 -2.90 7.86 -14.16
N TYR A 127 -3.29 8.48 -13.05
CA TYR A 127 -4.12 9.68 -13.03
C TYR A 127 -3.27 10.85 -12.56
N PHE A 128 -3.09 11.85 -13.43
CA PHE A 128 -2.25 13.00 -13.10
C PHE A 128 -3.06 14.15 -12.47
N HIS A 129 -3.21 14.13 -11.15
CA HIS A 129 -3.82 15.21 -10.36
C HIS A 129 -2.86 16.39 -10.12
N GLY A 130 -3.35 17.43 -9.45
CA GLY A 130 -2.57 18.65 -9.13
C GLY A 130 -3.23 19.92 -9.68
N ASN A 131 -3.32 20.95 -8.85
CA ASN A 131 -4.00 22.23 -9.12
C ASN A 131 -3.12 23.29 -9.79
N ASN A 132 -1.80 23.06 -9.86
CA ASN A 132 -0.83 24.04 -10.35
C ASN A 132 0.24 23.38 -11.24
N LYS A 133 -0.19 22.58 -12.23
CA LYS A 133 0.73 21.91 -13.14
C LYS A 133 1.43 22.92 -14.03
N THR A 134 2.74 22.75 -14.21
CA THR A 134 3.48 23.57 -15.17
C THR A 134 3.23 23.11 -16.61
N PRO A 135 3.47 23.97 -17.62
CA PRO A 135 3.41 23.55 -19.03
C PRO A 135 4.31 22.34 -19.34
N GLU A 136 5.47 22.24 -18.69
CA GLU A 136 6.42 21.15 -18.86
C GLU A 136 5.87 19.83 -18.30
N GLU A 137 5.19 19.87 -17.15
CA GLU A 137 4.52 18.70 -16.58
C GLU A 137 3.38 18.21 -17.47
N LEU A 138 2.57 19.13 -17.99
CA LEU A 138 1.50 18.78 -18.94
C LEU A 138 2.06 18.18 -20.22
N LYS A 139 3.14 18.76 -20.76
CA LYS A 139 3.83 18.21 -21.92
C LYS A 139 4.38 16.82 -21.65
N LEU A 140 5.06 16.62 -20.52
CA LEU A 140 5.57 15.31 -20.11
C LEU A 140 4.46 14.25 -20.07
N ALA A 141 3.31 14.58 -19.49
CA ALA A 141 2.18 13.66 -19.45
C ALA A 141 1.65 13.32 -20.84
N LEU A 142 1.50 14.30 -21.72
CA LEU A 142 1.06 14.07 -23.10
C LEU A 142 2.08 13.24 -23.91
N ASP A 143 3.37 13.46 -23.70
CA ASP A 143 4.45 12.75 -24.40
C ASP A 143 4.54 11.27 -23.94
N LEU A 144 4.22 10.98 -22.68
CA LEU A 144 4.25 9.63 -22.12
C LEU A 144 2.96 8.82 -22.39
N GLY A 145 1.81 9.50 -22.55
CA GLY A 145 0.49 8.89 -22.71
C GLY A 145 -0.26 8.71 -21.40
#